data_AF-A0A9N9RYQ1-F1
#
_entry.id   AF-A0A9N9RYQ1-F1
#
_cell.length_a   1.000
_cell.length_b   1.000
_cell.length_c   1.000
_cell.angle_alpha   90.00
_cell.angle_beta   90.00
_cell.angle_gamma   90.00
#
_symmetry.space_group_name_H-M   'P 1'
#
loop_
_entity.id
_entity.type
_entity.pdbx_description
1 polymer ?
#
loop_
_entity_poly.entity_id
_entity_poly.type
_entity_poly.pdbx_seq_one_letter_code
_entity_poly.pdbx_strand_id
1 'polypeptide(L)'
;MSQRIVALIFFCTATFVFANNVRITRKSSNENFNSTDIMKQCNETYPIKTEYLQDLNDTGSFSDESEKVPMCYIHCYLNKMGVISQDNQVNKEKAVNMYQIEDEEMVDDCDKEMVSASISDPCGKAYYFIRCIMTRMMIDNKDHGDEEVKK
;
A
#
# COMPACT_ATOMS: atom_id res chain seq x y z
N MET A 1 62.30 -5.31 52.26
CA MET A 1 61.16 -4.60 51.63
C MET A 1 59.89 -5.18 52.26
N SER A 2 59.49 -4.64 53.41
CA SER A 2 58.22 -3.90 53.65
C SER A 2 56.97 -4.78 53.52
N GLN A 3 56.42 -5.28 54.64
CA GLN A 3 55.33 -4.68 55.44
C GLN A 3 54.02 -4.60 54.65
N ARG A 4 53.07 -5.55 54.84
CA ARG A 4 51.91 -5.46 55.78
C ARG A 4 51.15 -4.13 55.70
N ILE A 5 49.89 -4.15 55.25
CA ILE A 5 48.71 -3.34 55.67
C ILE A 5 47.50 -3.93 54.92
N VAL A 6 46.69 -4.78 55.57
CA VAL A 6 45.45 -4.46 56.33
C VAL A 6 44.24 -4.28 55.40
N ALA A 7 43.29 -5.18 55.60
CA ALA A 7 41.94 -5.19 55.07
C ALA A 7 41.19 -3.88 55.35
N LEU A 8 40.14 -3.58 54.58
CA LEU A 8 38.77 -3.61 55.12
C LEU A 8 37.76 -3.28 54.03
N ILE A 9 36.69 -4.06 54.12
CA ILE A 9 35.43 -4.02 53.40
C ILE A 9 34.75 -2.66 53.63
N PHE A 10 34.28 -2.02 52.57
CA PHE A 10 33.15 -1.09 52.63
C PHE A 10 32.11 -1.52 51.60
N PHE A 11 31.06 -2.16 52.10
CA PHE A 11 29.78 -2.27 51.42
C PHE A 11 29.24 -0.86 51.19
N CYS A 12 28.91 -0.49 49.96
CA CYS A 12 27.84 0.47 49.72
C CYS A 12 27.09 0.10 48.45
N THR A 13 25.86 -0.31 48.69
CA THR A 13 24.81 -0.64 47.76
C THR A 13 24.57 0.47 46.75
N ALA A 14 24.61 0.13 45.47
CA ALA A 14 23.80 0.79 44.46
C ALA A 14 23.35 -0.29 43.48
N THR A 15 22.11 -0.72 43.68
CA THR A 15 21.30 -1.43 42.69
C THR A 15 21.28 -0.63 41.39
N PHE A 16 22.10 -1.01 40.42
CA PHE A 16 21.95 -0.52 39.06
C PHE A 16 20.77 -1.26 38.42
N VAL A 17 19.58 -0.76 38.76
CA VAL A 17 18.36 -0.94 37.97
C VAL A 17 18.54 -0.16 36.65
N PHE A 18 17.82 -0.60 35.63
CA PHE A 18 17.66 -0.03 34.29
C PHE A 18 18.59 -0.60 33.20
N ALA A 19 18.38 -1.87 32.88
CA ALA A 19 18.42 -2.31 31.47
C ALA A 19 16.99 -2.26 30.93
N ASN A 20 16.83 -1.49 29.86
CA ASN A 20 15.56 -0.99 29.35
C ASN A 20 14.65 -2.12 28.85
N ASN A 21 13.46 -2.23 29.44
CA ASN A 21 12.31 -2.80 28.74
C ASN A 21 11.90 -1.79 27.67
N VAL A 22 12.41 -1.94 26.44
CA VAL A 22 11.79 -1.31 25.27
C VAL A 22 10.40 -1.93 25.16
N ARG A 23 9.42 -1.27 25.76
CA ARG A 23 8.02 -1.52 25.47
C ARG A 23 7.83 -0.96 24.07
N ILE A 24 7.93 -1.82 23.06
CA ILE A 24 7.35 -1.52 21.74
C ILE A 24 5.86 -1.39 22.01
N THR A 25 5.40 -0.18 22.31
CA THR A 25 4.04 0.21 22.03
C THR A 25 3.95 0.12 20.52
N ARG A 26 3.51 -1.04 20.00
CA ARG A 26 2.79 -1.01 18.73
C ARG A 26 1.66 -0.04 19.01
N LYS A 27 1.82 1.19 18.53
CA LYS A 27 0.69 2.08 18.29
C LYS A 27 -0.11 1.33 17.23
N SER A 28 -0.97 0.43 17.71
CA SER A 28 -2.12 -0.03 16.94
C SER A 28 -3.00 1.21 16.86
N SER A 29 -2.64 2.12 15.97
CA SER A 29 -3.60 3.06 15.46
C SER A 29 -4.58 2.18 14.70
N ASN A 30 -5.74 2.01 15.30
CA ASN A 30 -6.96 1.64 14.60
C ASN A 30 -7.24 2.78 13.60
N GLU A 31 -6.44 2.85 12.53
CA GLU A 31 -6.70 3.73 11.40
C GLU A 31 -7.81 3.07 10.62
N ASN A 32 -9.04 3.43 10.96
CA ASN A 32 -10.10 3.41 9.97
C ASN A 32 -9.67 4.38 8.88
N PHE A 33 -8.93 3.88 7.87
CA PHE A 33 -8.59 4.63 6.68
C PHE A 33 -9.90 5.04 6.02
N ASN A 34 -10.31 6.29 6.25
CA ASN A 34 -11.50 6.83 5.64
C ASN A 34 -11.17 7.14 4.17
N SER A 35 -11.57 6.25 3.26
CA SER A 35 -11.35 6.38 1.82
C SER A 35 -11.70 7.79 1.31
N THR A 36 -12.80 8.37 1.80
CA THR A 36 -13.25 9.72 1.45
C THR A 36 -12.23 10.80 1.83
N ASP A 37 -11.61 10.70 3.00
CA ASP A 37 -10.60 11.66 3.45
C ASP A 37 -9.32 11.55 2.63
N ILE A 38 -8.96 10.33 2.23
CA ILE A 38 -7.80 10.07 1.36
C ILE A 38 -8.05 10.64 -0.03
N MET A 39 -9.23 10.39 -0.61
CA MET A 39 -9.63 10.96 -1.90
C MET A 39 -9.54 12.48 -1.87
N LYS A 40 -10.04 13.12 -0.81
CA LYS A 40 -9.93 14.58 -0.64
C LYS A 40 -8.47 15.04 -0.60
N GLN A 41 -7.64 14.42 0.23
CA GLN A 41 -6.21 14.77 0.34
C GLN A 41 -5.46 14.61 -0.98
N CYS A 42 -5.73 13.53 -1.71
CA CYS A 42 -5.11 13.30 -3.01
C CYS A 42 -5.60 14.30 -4.04
N ASN A 43 -6.88 14.67 -4.03
CA ASN A 43 -7.45 15.67 -4.93
C ASN A 43 -6.90 17.09 -4.66
N GLU A 44 -6.58 17.42 -3.42
CA GLU A 44 -5.91 18.70 -3.08
C GLU A 44 -4.53 18.83 -3.73
N THR A 45 -3.81 17.70 -3.88
CA THR A 45 -2.46 17.67 -4.47
C THR A 45 -2.49 17.44 -5.99
N TYR A 46 -3.38 16.57 -6.44
CA TYR A 46 -3.56 16.15 -7.83
C TYR A 46 -5.04 16.32 -8.20
N PRO A 47 -5.46 17.52 -8.59
CA PRO A 47 -6.86 17.80 -8.92
C PRO A 47 -7.32 16.91 -10.07
N ILE A 48 -8.29 16.04 -9.81
CA ILE A 48 -8.82 15.09 -10.77
C ILE A 48 -10.27 15.44 -11.14
N LYS A 49 -10.62 15.28 -12.40
CA LYS A 49 -12.02 15.33 -12.83
C LYS A 49 -12.71 14.02 -12.47
N THR A 50 -13.96 14.09 -12.01
CA THR A 50 -14.73 12.89 -11.65
C THR A 50 -14.87 11.90 -12.82
N GLU A 51 -14.91 12.40 -14.06
CA GLU A 51 -14.97 11.60 -15.29
C GLU A 51 -13.86 10.54 -15.36
N TYR A 52 -12.61 10.88 -14.99
CA TYR A 52 -11.52 9.91 -14.98
C TYR A 52 -11.75 8.75 -14.01
N LEU A 53 -12.36 9.02 -12.85
CA LEU A 53 -12.68 7.96 -11.88
C LEU A 53 -13.88 7.12 -12.32
N GLN A 54 -14.85 7.74 -13.01
CA GLN A 54 -15.97 7.03 -13.61
C GLN A 54 -15.49 6.10 -14.73
N ASP A 55 -14.69 6.62 -15.65
CA ASP A 55 -14.10 5.85 -16.75
C ASP A 55 -13.30 4.65 -16.23
N LEU A 56 -12.49 4.86 -15.18
CA LEU A 56 -11.71 3.78 -14.58
C LEU A 56 -12.62 2.70 -13.96
N ASN A 57 -13.69 3.10 -13.27
CA ASN A 57 -14.63 2.16 -12.65
C ASN A 57 -15.50 1.43 -13.66
N ASP A 58 -15.88 2.09 -14.77
CA ASP A 58 -16.81 1.57 -15.76
C ASP A 58 -16.10 0.75 -16.85
N THR A 59 -14.86 1.13 -17.21
CA THR A 59 -14.12 0.57 -18.34
C THR A 59 -12.80 -0.11 -17.95
N GLY A 60 -12.29 0.16 -16.74
CA GLY A 60 -10.98 -0.30 -16.30
C GLY A 60 -9.83 0.61 -16.75
N SER A 61 -10.10 1.71 -17.45
CA SER A 61 -9.07 2.63 -17.98
C SER A 61 -9.53 4.10 -17.98
N PHE A 62 -8.59 5.03 -18.09
CA PHE A 62 -8.88 6.44 -18.34
C PHE A 62 -9.19 6.71 -19.81
N SER A 63 -10.08 7.66 -20.09
CA SER A 63 -10.41 8.10 -21.44
C SER A 63 -9.22 8.74 -22.17
N ASP A 64 -8.35 9.45 -21.45
CA ASP A 64 -7.06 9.97 -21.96
C ASP A 64 -5.89 9.57 -21.05
N GLU A 65 -5.14 8.56 -21.48
CA GLU A 65 -3.96 8.05 -20.78
C GLU A 65 -2.69 8.89 -21.04
N SER A 66 -2.78 10.01 -21.76
CA SER A 66 -1.65 10.94 -21.92
C SER A 66 -1.52 11.92 -20.76
N GLU A 67 -2.61 12.14 -20.00
CA GLU A 67 -2.63 13.02 -18.84
C GLU A 67 -2.01 12.37 -17.59
N LYS A 68 -0.99 13.02 -17.03
CA LYS A 68 -0.28 12.49 -15.84
C LYS A 68 -1.00 12.75 -14.52
N VAL A 69 -1.78 13.83 -14.42
CA VAL A 69 -2.42 14.23 -13.15
C VAL A 69 -3.38 13.15 -12.63
N PRO A 70 -4.27 12.57 -13.46
CA PRO A 70 -5.12 11.45 -13.03
C PRO A 70 -4.31 10.24 -12.55
N MET A 71 -3.20 9.90 -13.22
CA MET A 71 -2.33 8.80 -12.81
C MET A 71 -1.67 9.08 -11.44
N CYS A 72 -1.23 10.32 -11.20
CA CYS A 72 -0.65 10.68 -9.91
C CYS A 72 -1.66 10.73 -8.78
N TYR A 73 -2.93 11.06 -9.07
CA TYR A 73 -4.02 10.90 -8.12
C TYR A 73 -4.17 9.43 -7.69
N ILE A 74 -4.15 8.49 -8.63
CA ILE A 74 -4.20 7.05 -8.33
C ILE A 74 -2.99 6.62 -7.49
N HIS A 75 -1.78 7.04 -7.86
CA HIS A 75 -0.58 6.76 -7.05
C HIS A 75 -0.72 7.25 -5.61
N CYS A 76 -1.17 8.49 -5.42
CA CYS A 76 -1.43 9.04 -4.09
C CYS A 76 -2.44 8.19 -3.31
N TYR A 77 -3.54 7.81 -3.95
CA TYR A 77 -4.61 7.07 -3.32
C TYR A 77 -4.13 5.67 -2.89
N LEU A 78 -3.52 4.91 -3.80
CA LEU A 78 -2.99 3.57 -3.52
C LEU A 78 -1.86 3.60 -2.48
N ASN A 79 -1.05 4.65 -2.50
CA ASN A 79 0.01 4.82 -1.50
C ASN A 79 -0.53 5.05 -0.10
N LYS A 80 -1.51 5.94 0.04
CA LYS A 80 -2.16 6.20 1.34
C LYS A 80 -2.96 5.00 1.83
N MET A 81 -3.58 4.22 0.94
CA MET A 81 -4.24 2.96 1.29
C MET A 81 -3.25 1.84 1.67
N GLY A 82 -1.96 2.04 1.42
CA GLY A 82 -0.91 1.05 1.71
C GLY A 82 -0.85 -0.11 0.72
N VAL A 83 -1.50 0.04 -0.45
CA VAL A 83 -1.44 -0.94 -1.55
C VAL A 83 -0.12 -0.84 -2.28
N ILE A 84 0.42 0.37 -2.45
CA ILE A 84 1.73 0.61 -3.07
C ILE A 84 2.62 1.41 -2.11
N SER A 85 3.85 0.97 -1.88
CA SER A 85 4.80 1.71 -1.05
C SER A 85 5.34 2.97 -1.76
N GLN A 86 6.06 3.84 -1.03
CA GLN A 86 6.72 4.99 -1.66
C GLN A 86 7.76 4.57 -2.71
N ASP A 87 8.35 3.39 -2.55
CA ASP A 87 9.32 2.80 -3.48
C ASP A 87 8.64 2.06 -4.65
N ASN A 88 7.32 2.17 -4.78
CA ASN A 88 6.50 1.51 -5.81
C ASN A 88 6.52 -0.02 -5.72
N GLN A 89 6.56 -0.56 -4.50
CA GLN A 89 6.38 -1.99 -4.26
C GLN A 89 4.91 -2.27 -3.91
N VAL A 90 4.33 -3.29 -4.54
CA VAL A 90 2.95 -3.71 -4.28
C VAL A 90 2.88 -4.50 -2.97
N ASN A 91 1.96 -4.12 -2.10
CA ASN A 91 1.54 -4.92 -0.95
C ASN A 91 0.40 -5.84 -1.39
N LYS A 92 0.77 -7.07 -1.74
CA LYS A 92 -0.15 -8.09 -2.27
C LYS A 92 -1.34 -8.35 -1.35
N GLU A 93 -1.09 -8.54 -0.06
CA GLU A 93 -2.15 -8.77 0.94
C GLU A 93 -3.15 -7.60 0.97
N LYS A 94 -2.67 -6.36 0.89
CA LYS A 94 -3.54 -5.18 0.85
C LYS A 94 -4.33 -5.09 -0.45
N ALA A 95 -3.71 -5.39 -1.58
CA ALA A 95 -4.40 -5.40 -2.88
C ALA A 95 -5.52 -6.44 -2.90
N VAL A 96 -5.24 -7.68 -2.49
CA VAL A 96 -6.21 -8.78 -2.42
C VAL A 96 -7.39 -8.40 -1.53
N ASN A 97 -7.12 -7.90 -0.32
CA ASN A 97 -8.18 -7.51 0.61
C ASN A 97 -9.01 -6.32 0.13
N MET A 98 -8.38 -5.34 -0.52
CA MET A 98 -9.06 -4.12 -0.96
C MET A 98 -9.97 -4.36 -2.15
N TYR A 99 -9.53 -5.19 -3.10
CA TYR A 99 -10.26 -5.48 -4.34
C TYR A 99 -11.03 -6.81 -4.29
N GLN A 100 -10.98 -7.52 -3.16
CA GLN A 100 -11.62 -8.82 -2.97
C GLN A 100 -11.25 -9.84 -4.06
N ILE A 101 -9.96 -9.86 -4.42
CA ILE A 101 -9.42 -10.71 -5.49
C ILE A 101 -9.39 -12.16 -4.99
N GLU A 102 -9.98 -13.08 -5.74
CA GLU A 102 -9.97 -14.52 -5.41
C GLU A 102 -8.66 -15.19 -5.84
N ASP A 103 -8.17 -14.86 -7.03
CA ASP A 103 -6.91 -15.36 -7.56
C ASP A 103 -5.75 -14.42 -7.25
N GLU A 104 -5.00 -14.76 -6.21
CA GLU A 104 -3.80 -14.01 -5.81
C GLU A 104 -2.72 -13.95 -6.91
N GLU A 105 -2.69 -14.87 -7.88
CA GLU A 105 -1.74 -14.82 -9.00
C GLU A 105 -2.03 -13.63 -9.93
N MET A 106 -3.28 -13.15 -9.99
CA MET A 106 -3.66 -11.93 -10.71
C MET A 106 -2.83 -10.73 -10.27
N VAL A 107 -2.59 -10.59 -8.95
CA VAL A 107 -1.83 -9.46 -8.41
C VAL A 107 -0.37 -9.52 -8.83
N ASP A 108 0.22 -10.72 -8.86
CA ASP A 108 1.62 -10.90 -9.29
C ASP A 108 1.80 -10.59 -10.77
N ASP A 109 0.82 -10.94 -11.59
CA ASP A 109 0.85 -10.61 -13.01
C ASP A 109 0.68 -9.11 -13.27
N CYS A 110 -0.25 -8.45 -12.55
CA CYS A 110 -0.42 -7.01 -12.67
C CYS A 110 0.80 -6.23 -12.13
N ASP A 111 1.51 -6.76 -11.12
CA ASP A 111 2.79 -6.19 -10.66
C ASP A 111 3.87 -6.31 -11.76
N LYS A 112 3.91 -7.40 -12.52
CA LYS A 112 4.84 -7.53 -13.67
C LYS A 112 4.52 -6.50 -14.77
N GLU A 113 3.24 -6.21 -15.04
CA GLU A 113 2.83 -5.20 -16.03
C GLU A 113 3.28 -3.78 -15.63
N MET A 114 3.27 -3.48 -14.32
CA MET A 114 3.77 -2.23 -13.75
C MET A 114 5.27 -2.01 -14.03
N VAL A 115 6.07 -3.07 -14.15
CA VAL A 115 7.53 -3.00 -14.34
C VAL A 115 7.92 -2.99 -15.82
N SER A 116 6.96 -2.88 -16.74
CA SER A 116 7.27 -2.80 -18.18
C SER A 116 8.20 -1.62 -18.49
N ALA A 117 9.15 -1.83 -19.41
CA ALA A 117 10.21 -0.88 -19.72
C ALA A 117 9.71 0.49 -20.24
N SER A 118 8.46 0.56 -20.68
CA SER A 118 7.77 1.77 -21.14
C SER A 118 7.29 2.68 -20.00
N ILE A 119 7.21 2.17 -18.76
CA ILE A 119 6.64 2.90 -17.62
C ILE A 119 7.76 3.23 -16.63
N SER A 120 8.24 4.46 -16.67
CA SER A 120 9.35 4.90 -15.81
C SER A 120 8.91 5.68 -14.57
N ASP A 121 7.78 6.40 -14.63
CA ASP A 121 7.35 7.25 -13.53
C ASP A 121 6.42 6.52 -12.53
N PRO A 122 6.52 6.84 -11.23
CA PRO A 122 5.68 6.25 -10.17
C PRO A 122 4.18 6.34 -10.43
N CYS A 123 3.72 7.43 -11.02
CA CYS A 123 2.30 7.66 -11.27
C CYS A 123 1.75 6.69 -12.31
N GLY A 124 2.45 6.57 -13.45
CA GLY A 124 2.15 5.58 -14.47
C GLY A 124 2.18 4.17 -13.90
N LYS A 125 3.19 3.81 -13.09
CA LYS A 125 3.29 2.49 -12.47
C LYS A 125 2.03 2.12 -11.67
N ALA A 126 1.62 2.98 -10.75
CA ALA A 126 0.41 2.75 -9.96
C ALA A 126 -0.86 2.69 -10.82
N TYR A 127 -0.95 3.53 -11.85
CA TYR A 127 -2.07 3.51 -12.79
C TYR A 127 -2.16 2.18 -13.56
N TYR A 128 -1.07 1.71 -14.17
CA TYR A 128 -1.08 0.47 -14.93
C TYR A 128 -1.34 -0.76 -14.05
N PHE A 129 -0.87 -0.74 -12.79
CA PHE A 129 -1.25 -1.77 -11.83
C PHE A 129 -2.76 -1.82 -11.60
N ILE A 130 -3.42 -0.70 -11.27
CA ILE A 130 -4.87 -0.71 -11.02
C ILE A 130 -5.69 -0.98 -12.28
N ARG A 131 -5.24 -0.47 -13.43
CA ARG A 131 -5.85 -0.73 -14.74
C ARG A 131 -5.88 -2.22 -15.04
N CYS A 132 -4.77 -2.93 -14.80
CA CYS A 132 -4.71 -4.38 -14.95
C CYS A 132 -5.71 -5.10 -14.04
N ILE A 133 -5.73 -4.76 -12.74
CA ILE A 133 -6.65 -5.36 -11.76
C ILE A 133 -8.11 -5.12 -12.16
N MET A 134 -8.50 -3.87 -12.40
CA MET A 134 -9.88 -3.52 -12.79
C MET A 134 -10.30 -4.22 -14.08
N THR A 135 -9.43 -4.25 -15.09
CA THR A 135 -9.72 -4.90 -16.37
C THR A 135 -9.96 -6.40 -16.21
N ARG A 136 -9.11 -7.09 -15.43
CA ARG A 136 -9.24 -8.53 -15.24
C ARG A 136 -10.49 -8.88 -14.42
N MET A 137 -10.77 -8.12 -13.35
CA MET A 137 -12.02 -8.30 -12.59
C MET A 137 -13.28 -8.12 -13.46
N MET A 138 -13.26 -7.25 -14.47
CA MET A 138 -14.39 -7.09 -15.40
C MET A 138 -14.54 -8.26 -16.39
N ILE A 139 -13.47 -8.99 -16.68
CA ILE A 139 -13.49 -10.17 -17.56
C ILE A 139 -14.01 -11.38 -16.76
N ASP A 140 -13.49 -11.60 -15.57
CA ASP A 140 -13.88 -12.74 -14.72
C ASP A 140 -15.38 -12.70 -14.38
N ASN A 141 -15.95 -11.50 -14.16
CA ASN A 141 -17.39 -11.33 -13.95
C ASN A 141 -18.25 -11.67 -15.18
N LYS A 142 -17.71 -11.55 -16.40
CA LYS A 142 -18.45 -11.91 -17.63
C LYS A 142 -18.53 -13.41 -17.83
N ASP A 143 -17.46 -14.13 -17.47
CA ASP A 143 -17.42 -15.60 -17.58
C ASP A 143 -18.44 -16.27 -16.64
N HIS A 144 -18.77 -15.65 -15.50
CA HIS A 144 -19.86 -16.11 -14.62
C HIS A 144 -21.26 -15.63 -15.03
N GLY A 145 -21.38 -14.53 -15.79
CA GLY A 145 -22.66 -14.02 -16.30
C GLY A 145 -23.22 -14.84 -17.47
N ASP A 146 -22.36 -15.52 -18.22
CA ASP A 146 -22.77 -16.36 -19.36
C ASP A 146 -23.23 -17.77 -18.95
N GLU A 147 -22.98 -18.21 -17.71
CA GLU A 147 -23.54 -19.47 -17.17
C GLU A 147 -24.99 -19.32 -16.68
N GLU A 148 -25.44 -18.12 -16.28
CA GLU A 148 -26.80 -17.92 -15.79
C GLU A 148 -27.88 -17.84 -16.89
N VAL A 149 -27.50 -17.68 -18.16
CA VAL A 149 -28.45 -17.64 -19.30
C VAL A 149 -28.82 -19.06 -19.80
N LYS A 150 -28.27 -20.12 -19.19
CA LYS A 150 -28.50 -21.53 -19.56
C LYS A 150 -29.30 -22.35 -18.55
N LYS A 151 -30.19 -21.74 -17.77
CA LYS A 151 -31.13 -22.48 -16.91
C LYS A 151 -32.59 -22.15 -17.17
#